data_AF-A0A1A8TPN9-F1
#
_entry.id   AF-A0A1A8TPN9-F1
#
_cell.length_a   1.000
_cell.length_b   1.000
_cell.length_c   1.000
_cell.angle_alpha   90.00
_cell.angle_beta   90.00
_cell.angle_gamma   90.00
#
_symmetry.space_group_name_H-M   'P 1'
#
loop_
_entity.id
_entity.type
_entity.pdbx_description
1 polymer ?
#
loop_
_entity_poly.entity_id
_entity_poly.type
_entity_poly.pdbx_seq_one_letter_code
_entity_poly.pdbx_strand_id
1 'polypeptide(L)'
;MSMDASSVTIQVDDQSFQAEVGDNLLTSCLSHHVDMNFSCRAGVCGACALYDETSNRTILSCQSSVSEPLILSRHLPSQEDLFRVLERRFLDETAVELVLLGPSDDAFGDFVELQLSDANKTTIECMALNSAGEPLVLLLSKRDVNASQWSLITNSEINSFVVRTRLGERKGRLLTEFDLVERSVWLICDSATEHFSPYWETALGSVGANFLGRSVFTANNSLSENSPLFQEELAIAFNAINTSNIEIIIQAAGLTQEEWNQLLSAFYIRPNQIHIVRLPH
;
A
#
# COMPACT_ATOMS: atom_id res chain seq x y z
N MET A 1 -40.65 -8.04 18.42
CA MET A 1 -40.65 -6.98 17.39
C MET A 1 -39.50 -7.31 16.48
N SER A 2 -39.75 -7.90 15.31
CA SER A 2 -38.68 -8.08 14.33
C SER A 2 -38.30 -6.69 13.81
N MET A 3 -37.01 -6.35 13.91
CA MET A 3 -36.46 -5.34 13.01
C MET A 3 -36.54 -5.97 11.63
N ASP A 4 -37.40 -5.46 10.75
CA ASP A 4 -37.32 -5.81 9.34
C ASP A 4 -35.94 -5.35 8.86
N ALA A 5 -35.05 -6.31 8.62
CA ALA A 5 -33.77 -6.06 8.01
C ALA A 5 -34.05 -5.52 6.61
N SER A 6 -33.93 -4.21 6.43
CA SER A 6 -34.03 -3.60 5.12
C SER A 6 -32.84 -4.08 4.29
N SER A 7 -33.10 -4.76 3.19
CA SER A 7 -32.07 -5.12 2.22
C SER A 7 -32.07 -4.15 1.05
N VAL A 8 -30.90 -3.95 0.46
CA VAL A 8 -30.69 -3.14 -0.74
C VAL A 8 -29.93 -3.95 -1.79
N THR A 9 -30.12 -3.57 -3.05
CA THR A 9 -29.44 -4.24 -4.16
C THR A 9 -28.04 -3.67 -4.31
N ILE A 10 -27.04 -4.55 -4.27
CA ILE A 10 -25.66 -4.23 -4.59
C ILE A 10 -25.33 -4.91 -5.92
N GLN A 11 -24.78 -4.13 -6.84
CA GLN A 11 -24.24 -4.62 -8.10
C GLN A 11 -22.72 -4.45 -8.09
N VAL A 12 -21.98 -5.52 -8.38
CA VAL A 12 -20.52 -5.52 -8.58
C VAL A 12 -20.24 -6.08 -9.97
N ASP A 13 -19.80 -5.22 -10.88
CA ASP A 13 -19.73 -5.48 -12.33
C ASP A 13 -21.06 -6.09 -12.86
N ASP A 14 -21.03 -7.34 -13.32
CA ASP A 14 -22.18 -8.07 -13.87
C ASP A 14 -22.98 -8.87 -12.82
N GLN A 15 -22.56 -8.85 -11.55
CA GLN A 15 -23.21 -9.61 -10.48
C GLN A 15 -24.07 -8.70 -9.60
N SER A 16 -25.31 -9.11 -9.32
CA SER A 16 -26.20 -8.39 -8.41
C SER A 16 -26.72 -9.30 -7.30
N PHE A 17 -26.77 -8.78 -6.08
CA PHE A 17 -27.26 -9.50 -4.91
C PHE A 17 -27.96 -8.55 -3.93
N GLN A 18 -28.71 -9.11 -2.97
CA GLN A 18 -29.33 -8.35 -1.90
C GLN A 18 -28.42 -8.37 -0.68
N ALA A 19 -28.08 -7.20 -0.14
CA ALA A 19 -27.29 -7.05 1.07
C ALA A 19 -28.12 -6.37 2.16
N GLU A 20 -27.93 -6.75 3.41
CA GLU A 20 -28.62 -6.11 4.53
C GLU A 20 -28.01 -4.73 4.81
N VAL A 21 -28.86 -3.74 5.04
CA VAL A 21 -28.42 -2.40 5.45
C VAL A 21 -27.73 -2.48 6.81
N GLY A 22 -26.53 -1.91 6.89
CA GLY A 22 -25.64 -1.94 8.05
C GLY A 22 -24.49 -2.93 7.91
N ASP A 23 -24.61 -3.94 7.03
CA ASP A 23 -23.56 -4.93 6.84
C ASP A 23 -22.27 -4.32 6.27
N ASN A 24 -21.14 -4.95 6.60
CA ASN A 24 -19.88 -4.63 5.96
C ASN A 24 -19.87 -5.11 4.51
N LEU A 25 -19.62 -4.20 3.57
CA LEU A 25 -19.72 -4.46 2.13
C LEU A 25 -18.81 -5.60 1.65
N LEU A 26 -17.56 -5.69 2.11
CA LEU A 26 -16.67 -6.80 1.75
C LEU A 26 -17.25 -8.14 2.21
N THR A 27 -17.76 -8.18 3.44
CA THR A 27 -18.35 -9.40 4.01
C THR A 27 -19.59 -9.83 3.22
N SER A 28 -20.46 -8.89 2.85
CA SER A 28 -21.63 -9.14 2.02
C SER A 28 -21.27 -9.62 0.60
N CYS A 29 -20.24 -9.04 -0.03
CA CYS A 29 -19.75 -9.51 -1.33
C CYS A 29 -19.25 -10.97 -1.25
N LEU A 30 -18.42 -11.28 -0.26
CA LEU A 30 -17.83 -12.62 -0.10
C LEU A 30 -18.88 -13.67 0.24
N SER A 31 -19.88 -13.34 1.07
CA SER A 31 -20.98 -14.27 1.41
C SER A 31 -21.87 -14.60 0.22
N HIS A 32 -21.93 -13.73 -0.79
CA HIS A 32 -22.64 -13.93 -2.04
C HIS A 32 -21.75 -14.44 -3.18
N HIS A 33 -20.55 -14.93 -2.86
CA HIS A 33 -19.60 -15.49 -3.83
C HIS A 33 -19.15 -14.50 -4.92
N VAL A 34 -19.21 -13.20 -4.63
CA VAL A 34 -18.56 -12.18 -5.46
C VAL A 34 -17.05 -12.29 -5.25
N ASP A 35 -16.32 -12.47 -6.34
CA ASP A 35 -14.86 -12.56 -6.30
C ASP A 35 -14.26 -11.17 -6.02
N MET A 36 -13.62 -11.06 -4.87
CA MET A 36 -13.11 -9.82 -4.31
C MET A 36 -11.64 -10.00 -3.95
N ASN A 37 -10.79 -9.09 -4.44
CA ASN A 37 -9.44 -8.96 -3.95
C ASN A 37 -9.49 -8.35 -2.54
N PHE A 38 -8.82 -8.97 -1.56
CA PHE A 38 -8.63 -8.38 -0.23
C PHE A 38 -7.42 -9.02 0.44
N SER A 39 -6.77 -8.29 1.36
CA SER A 39 -5.66 -8.83 2.15
C SER A 39 -5.78 -8.48 3.63
N CYS A 40 -5.77 -7.19 3.99
CA CYS A 40 -5.69 -6.78 5.40
C CYS A 40 -7.04 -6.67 6.13
N ARG A 41 -8.14 -6.47 5.38
CA ARG A 41 -9.47 -6.10 5.92
C ARG A 41 -9.49 -4.86 6.84
N ALA A 42 -8.41 -4.10 6.87
CA ALA A 42 -8.19 -2.95 7.76
C ALA A 42 -8.11 -1.61 7.00
N GLY A 43 -8.45 -1.59 5.71
CA GLY A 43 -8.38 -0.39 4.86
C GLY A 43 -7.00 -0.19 4.21
N VAL A 44 -5.95 -0.45 4.97
CA VAL A 44 -4.55 -0.17 4.63
C VAL A 44 -4.09 -0.62 3.24
N CYS A 45 -4.37 -1.88 2.88
CA CYS A 45 -3.72 -2.48 1.71
C CYS A 45 -4.34 -2.03 0.37
N GLY A 46 -5.46 -1.33 0.38
CA GLY A 46 -6.18 -0.91 -0.85
C GLY A 46 -6.76 -2.04 -1.71
N ALA A 47 -6.34 -3.30 -1.53
CA ALA A 47 -6.70 -4.44 -2.39
C ALA A 47 -8.21 -4.65 -2.59
N CYS A 48 -9.05 -4.24 -1.64
CA CYS A 48 -10.50 -4.38 -1.72
C CYS A 48 -11.23 -3.14 -2.25
N ALA A 49 -10.51 -2.31 -3.00
CA ALA A 49 -11.05 -1.12 -3.65
C ALA A 49 -12.10 -1.49 -4.71
N LEU A 50 -13.17 -0.72 -4.74
CA LEU A 50 -14.21 -0.75 -5.75
C LEU A 50 -14.52 0.69 -6.17
N TYR A 51 -14.80 0.89 -7.44
CA TYR A 51 -15.28 2.17 -7.95
C TYR A 51 -16.80 2.21 -7.87
N ASP A 52 -17.35 3.16 -7.12
CA ASP A 52 -18.79 3.44 -7.12
C ASP A 52 -19.13 4.35 -8.31
N GLU A 53 -19.81 3.77 -9.29
CA GLU A 53 -20.23 4.43 -10.52
C GLU A 53 -21.30 5.51 -10.26
N THR A 54 -22.00 5.43 -9.13
CA THR A 54 -23.06 6.40 -8.78
C THR A 54 -22.45 7.68 -8.22
N SER A 55 -21.48 7.55 -7.32
CA SER A 55 -20.83 8.70 -6.68
C SER A 55 -19.53 9.14 -7.37
N ASN A 56 -19.06 8.38 -8.37
CA ASN A 56 -17.78 8.55 -9.06
C ASN A 56 -16.58 8.53 -8.11
N ARG A 57 -16.56 7.62 -7.14
CA ARG A 57 -15.52 7.55 -6.09
C ARG A 57 -15.06 6.13 -5.85
N THR A 58 -13.79 5.99 -5.49
CA THR A 58 -13.26 4.71 -5.02
C THR A 58 -13.55 4.52 -3.55
N ILE A 59 -14.16 3.39 -3.20
CA ILE A 59 -14.47 2.96 -1.83
C ILE A 59 -13.68 1.70 -1.49
N LEU A 60 -13.42 1.46 -0.21
CA LEU A 60 -12.93 0.14 0.23
C LEU A 60 -14.08 -0.66 0.79
N SER A 61 -14.35 -1.80 0.16
CA SER A 61 -15.41 -2.68 0.63
C SER A 61 -15.20 -3.13 2.08
N CYS A 62 -13.95 -3.27 2.56
CA CYS A 62 -13.69 -3.64 3.96
C CYS A 62 -13.97 -2.53 4.98
N GLN A 63 -14.02 -1.26 4.56
CA GLN A 63 -14.28 -0.09 5.42
C GLN A 63 -15.63 0.57 5.15
N SER A 64 -16.45 -0.02 4.26
CA SER A 64 -17.74 0.55 3.87
C SER A 64 -18.87 -0.30 4.42
N SER A 65 -19.88 0.36 4.99
CA SER A 65 -21.15 -0.27 5.36
C SER A 65 -22.18 -0.09 4.24
N VAL A 66 -23.03 -1.09 4.04
CA VAL A 66 -24.15 -1.03 3.12
C VAL A 66 -25.21 -0.10 3.69
N SER A 67 -25.46 1.05 3.06
CA SER A 67 -26.51 1.99 3.48
C SER A 67 -27.58 2.23 2.42
N GLU A 68 -27.23 2.04 1.16
CA GLU A 68 -28.05 2.32 0.01
C GLU A 68 -27.69 1.38 -1.15
N PRO A 69 -28.50 1.29 -2.21
CA PRO A 69 -28.13 0.57 -3.42
C PRO A 69 -26.84 1.13 -4.02
N LEU A 70 -25.93 0.25 -4.43
CA LEU A 70 -24.64 0.63 -5.03
C LEU A 70 -24.44 -0.08 -6.36
N ILE A 71 -23.83 0.64 -7.31
CA ILE A 71 -23.32 0.09 -8.57
C ILE A 71 -21.81 0.25 -8.53
N LEU A 72 -21.12 -0.88 -8.37
CA LEU A 72 -19.70 -0.93 -8.10
C LEU A 72 -18.99 -1.64 -9.24
N SER A 73 -17.80 -1.17 -9.58
CA SER A 73 -16.90 -1.89 -10.47
C SER A 73 -15.60 -2.24 -9.78
N ARG A 74 -15.07 -3.43 -10.11
CA ARG A 74 -13.68 -3.79 -9.77
C ARG A 74 -12.67 -3.06 -10.67
N HIS A 75 -13.13 -2.51 -11.80
CA HIS A 75 -12.30 -1.69 -12.67
C HIS A 75 -12.23 -0.27 -12.13
N LEU A 76 -11.10 0.07 -11.52
CA LEU A 76 -10.84 1.45 -11.09
C LEU A 76 -10.53 2.30 -12.34
N PRO A 77 -11.22 3.43 -12.54
CA PRO A 77 -10.91 4.31 -13.64
C PRO A 77 -9.48 4.82 -13.48
N SER A 78 -8.77 4.91 -14.59
CA SER A 78 -7.39 5.37 -14.61
C SER A 78 -7.18 6.33 -15.78
N GLN A 79 -6.18 7.18 -15.61
CA GLN A 79 -5.74 8.12 -16.63
C GLN A 79 -4.30 7.78 -17.01
N GLU A 80 -4.00 7.79 -18.30
CA GLU A 80 -2.65 7.61 -18.83
C GLU A 80 -2.11 8.96 -19.28
N ASP A 81 -0.97 9.36 -18.73
CA ASP A 81 -0.30 10.61 -19.09
C ASP A 81 1.19 10.38 -19.33
N LEU A 82 1.78 11.24 -20.16
CA LEU A 82 3.21 11.21 -20.44
C LEU A 82 3.97 12.05 -19.41
N PHE A 83 4.89 11.40 -18.69
CA PHE A 83 5.76 12.04 -17.71
C PHE A 83 7.17 12.16 -18.27
N ARG A 84 7.80 13.32 -18.08
CA ARG A 84 9.20 13.56 -18.42
C ARG A 84 10.10 13.14 -17.26
N VAL A 85 11.18 12.43 -17.55
CA VAL A 85 12.19 12.08 -16.55
C VAL A 85 13.02 13.33 -16.22
N LEU A 86 13.00 13.73 -14.95
CA LEU A 86 13.84 14.79 -14.42
C LEU A 86 15.18 14.24 -13.91
N GLU A 87 15.12 13.14 -13.17
CA GLU A 87 16.29 12.53 -12.54
C GLU A 87 16.18 11.01 -12.56
N ARG A 88 17.34 10.35 -12.70
CA ARG A 88 17.54 8.93 -12.45
C ARG A 88 18.65 8.78 -11.44
N ARG A 89 18.32 8.34 -10.24
CA ARG A 89 19.31 8.14 -9.17
C ARG A 89 19.46 6.65 -8.92
N PHE A 90 20.65 6.15 -9.21
CA PHE A 90 21.04 4.78 -8.89
C PHE A 90 21.39 4.72 -7.41
N LEU A 91 20.57 4.01 -6.64
CA LEU A 91 20.86 3.80 -5.21
C LEU A 91 21.95 2.72 -5.06
N ASP A 92 21.83 1.67 -5.86
CA ASP A 92 22.84 0.62 -6.05
C ASP A 92 22.62 -0.14 -7.39
N GLU A 93 23.19 -1.35 -7.52
CA GLU A 93 23.04 -2.19 -8.73
C GLU A 93 21.65 -2.81 -8.91
N THR A 94 20.81 -2.73 -7.88
CA THR A 94 19.52 -3.40 -7.76
C THR A 94 18.35 -2.44 -7.63
N ALA A 95 18.57 -1.16 -7.34
CA ALA A 95 17.53 -0.17 -7.13
C ALA A 95 17.80 1.17 -7.83
N VAL A 96 16.75 1.72 -8.46
CA VAL A 96 16.76 3.03 -9.12
C VAL A 96 15.56 3.86 -8.66
N GLU A 97 15.85 5.09 -8.24
CA GLU A 97 14.87 6.15 -8.04
C GLU A 97 14.67 6.90 -9.37
N LEU A 98 13.41 7.02 -9.80
CA LEU A 98 12.98 7.86 -10.91
C LEU A 98 12.22 9.07 -10.37
N VAL A 99 12.64 10.26 -10.79
CA VAL A 99 11.91 11.51 -10.54
C VAL A 99 11.28 11.98 -11.85
N LEU A 100 9.96 12.08 -11.86
CA LEU A 100 9.14 12.26 -13.06
C LEU A 100 8.28 13.53 -12.95
N LEU A 101 8.25 14.33 -14.03
CA LEU A 101 7.40 15.51 -14.15
C LEU A 101 6.23 15.24 -15.08
N GLY A 102 5.01 15.38 -14.57
CA GLY A 102 3.78 15.22 -15.32
C GLY A 102 2.56 15.67 -14.50
N PRO A 103 1.35 15.53 -15.05
CA PRO A 103 0.12 15.85 -14.35
C PRO A 103 -0.22 14.73 -13.35
N SER A 104 0.20 14.89 -12.09
CA SER A 104 -0.19 13.99 -11.01
C SER A 104 -0.34 14.77 -9.71
N ASP A 105 -1.38 14.42 -8.96
CA ASP A 105 -1.59 14.79 -7.57
C ASP A 105 -1.34 13.62 -6.61
N ASP A 106 -0.77 12.51 -7.11
CA ASP A 106 -0.38 11.35 -6.31
C ASP A 106 0.62 11.78 -5.23
N ALA A 107 0.45 11.20 -4.06
CA ALA A 107 1.26 11.47 -2.89
C ALA A 107 1.74 10.16 -2.27
N PHE A 108 2.59 10.29 -1.26
CA PHE A 108 3.18 9.17 -0.56
C PHE A 108 2.17 8.07 -0.22
N GLY A 109 2.43 6.85 -0.71
CA GLY A 109 1.60 5.68 -0.47
C GLY A 109 0.51 5.40 -1.52
N ASP A 110 0.28 6.31 -2.47
CA ASP A 110 -0.60 6.04 -3.61
C ASP A 110 0.08 5.10 -4.61
N PHE A 111 -0.70 4.28 -5.32
CA PHE A 111 -0.17 3.36 -6.33
C PHE A 111 -0.42 3.89 -7.74
N VAL A 112 0.64 3.87 -8.55
CA VAL A 112 0.64 4.25 -9.97
C VAL A 112 1.25 3.13 -10.79
N GLU A 113 0.93 3.06 -12.08
CA GLU A 113 1.54 2.07 -12.96
C GLU A 113 2.46 2.75 -13.98
N LEU A 114 3.71 2.33 -14.03
CA LEU A 114 4.70 2.79 -15.00
C LEU A 114 4.68 1.87 -16.22
N GLN A 115 4.35 2.41 -17.39
CA GLN A 115 4.40 1.64 -18.64
C GLN A 115 5.82 1.64 -19.20
N LEU A 116 6.38 0.44 -19.39
CA LEU A 116 7.74 0.26 -19.87
C LEU A 116 7.85 -0.06 -21.37
N SER A 117 6.75 -0.37 -22.05
CA SER A 117 6.78 -0.72 -23.48
C SER A 117 5.50 -0.31 -24.18
N ASP A 118 5.65 0.27 -25.38
CA ASP A 118 4.53 0.61 -26.26
C ASP A 118 3.92 -0.63 -26.95
N ALA A 119 4.73 -1.67 -27.18
CA ALA A 119 4.30 -2.82 -27.99
C ALA A 119 3.43 -3.82 -27.21
N ASN A 120 3.70 -4.00 -25.91
CA ASN A 120 3.03 -5.01 -25.07
C ASN A 120 2.27 -4.43 -23.87
N LYS A 121 2.18 -3.09 -23.74
CA LYS A 121 1.59 -2.41 -22.57
C LYS A 121 2.03 -3.01 -21.23
N THR A 122 3.29 -3.43 -21.14
CA THR A 122 3.80 -4.01 -19.91
C THR A 122 3.96 -2.90 -18.89
N THR A 123 3.19 -2.98 -17.81
CA THR A 123 3.22 -2.01 -16.72
C THR A 123 3.89 -2.62 -15.49
N ILE A 124 4.40 -1.74 -14.62
CA ILE A 124 4.84 -2.08 -13.27
C ILE A 124 4.10 -1.17 -12.32
N GLU A 125 3.43 -1.75 -11.34
CA GLU A 125 2.81 -0.98 -10.28
C GLU A 125 3.87 -0.51 -9.29
N CYS A 126 3.83 0.76 -8.91
CA CYS A 126 4.80 1.45 -8.09
C CYS A 126 4.07 2.27 -7.03
N MET A 127 4.66 2.38 -5.84
CA MET A 127 4.19 3.32 -4.82
C MET A 127 4.81 4.69 -5.07
N ALA A 128 4.00 5.75 -5.06
CA ALA A 128 4.46 7.13 -5.08
C ALA A 128 5.15 7.47 -3.75
N LEU A 129 6.29 8.18 -3.84
CA LEU A 129 7.15 8.51 -2.69
C LEU A 129 7.29 10.02 -2.45
N ASN A 130 6.64 10.84 -3.28
CA ASN A 130 6.67 12.30 -3.22
C ASN A 130 5.57 12.87 -2.32
N SER A 131 5.71 14.15 -1.97
CA SER A 131 4.61 14.91 -1.38
C SER A 131 3.60 15.31 -2.45
N ALA A 132 2.34 15.55 -2.06
CA ALA A 132 1.32 16.03 -2.98
C ALA A 132 1.76 17.35 -3.65
N GLY A 133 1.70 17.40 -4.98
CA GLY A 133 2.10 18.57 -5.78
C GLY A 133 3.59 18.69 -6.10
N GLU A 134 4.42 17.76 -5.62
CA GLU A 134 5.82 17.62 -6.04
C GLU A 134 5.94 16.70 -7.28
N PRO A 135 7.09 16.69 -7.99
CA PRO A 135 7.35 15.70 -9.03
C PRO A 135 7.17 14.27 -8.49
N LEU A 136 6.59 13.39 -9.31
CA LEU A 136 6.34 12.00 -8.95
C LEU A 136 7.66 11.28 -8.73
N VAL A 137 7.83 10.65 -7.56
CA VAL A 137 9.02 9.87 -7.22
C VAL A 137 8.65 8.40 -7.11
N LEU A 138 9.30 7.56 -7.90
CA LEU A 138 9.11 6.11 -7.93
C LEU A 138 10.43 5.40 -7.64
N LEU A 139 10.37 4.35 -6.82
CA LEU A 139 11.50 3.46 -6.57
C LEU A 139 11.26 2.11 -7.23
N LEU A 140 12.17 1.71 -8.11
CA LEU A 140 12.09 0.48 -8.89
C LEU A 140 13.21 -0.47 -8.48
N SER A 141 12.86 -1.73 -8.26
CA SER A 141 13.83 -2.79 -7.97
C SER A 141 14.02 -3.72 -9.18
N LYS A 142 15.27 -4.11 -9.42
CA LYS A 142 15.67 -5.09 -10.43
C LYS A 142 15.02 -6.46 -10.23
N ARG A 143 14.62 -6.79 -9.00
CA ARG A 143 13.98 -8.07 -8.67
C ARG A 143 12.54 -8.17 -9.19
N ASP A 144 11.87 -7.02 -9.31
CA ASP A 144 10.44 -6.92 -9.65
C ASP A 144 10.23 -6.82 -11.17
N VAL A 145 11.31 -6.89 -11.95
CA VAL A 145 11.29 -6.70 -13.40
C VAL A 145 12.21 -7.68 -14.12
N ASN A 146 11.92 -7.96 -15.39
CA ASN A 146 12.81 -8.74 -16.22
C ASN A 146 13.99 -7.91 -16.76
N ALA A 147 15.00 -8.57 -17.34
CA ALA A 147 16.21 -7.92 -17.83
C ALA A 147 15.95 -6.82 -18.90
N SER A 148 14.94 -7.01 -19.76
CA SER A 148 14.60 -6.02 -20.79
C SER A 148 13.96 -4.78 -20.20
N GLN A 149 13.06 -4.95 -19.22
CA GLN A 149 12.45 -3.88 -18.46
C GLN A 149 13.50 -3.10 -17.66
N TRP A 150 14.40 -3.80 -16.98
CA TRP A 150 15.51 -3.17 -16.24
C TRP A 150 16.40 -2.32 -17.16
N SER A 151 16.72 -2.83 -18.35
CA SER A 151 17.50 -2.08 -19.33
C SER A 151 16.79 -0.81 -19.78
N LEU A 152 15.45 -0.79 -19.87
CA LEU A 152 14.69 0.39 -20.26
C LEU A 152 14.64 1.44 -19.14
N ILE A 153 14.41 0.99 -17.90
CA ILE A 153 14.42 1.86 -16.71
C ILE A 153 15.76 2.59 -16.59
N THR A 154 16.86 1.84 -16.76
CA THR A 154 18.23 2.33 -16.60
C THR A 154 18.81 3.05 -17.82
N ASN A 155 18.11 3.03 -18.97
CA ASN A 155 18.56 3.71 -20.19
C ASN A 155 18.40 5.23 -20.05
N SER A 156 19.52 5.95 -20.08
CA SER A 156 19.56 7.41 -20.00
C SER A 156 18.99 8.13 -21.23
N GLU A 157 18.89 7.45 -22.38
CA GLU A 157 18.30 8.02 -23.60
C GLU A 157 16.78 8.10 -23.54
N ILE A 158 16.14 7.25 -22.73
CA ILE A 158 14.71 7.35 -22.46
C ILE A 158 14.49 8.60 -21.61
N ASN A 159 13.67 9.54 -22.06
CA ASN A 159 13.45 10.80 -21.34
C ASN A 159 12.02 10.96 -20.84
N SER A 160 11.18 9.97 -21.08
CA SER A 160 9.78 9.98 -20.69
C SER A 160 9.24 8.58 -20.51
N PHE A 161 8.19 8.48 -19.71
CA PHE A 161 7.41 7.26 -19.50
C PHE A 161 5.94 7.62 -19.50
N VAL A 162 5.09 6.70 -19.97
CA VAL A 162 3.66 6.79 -19.73
C VAL A 162 3.40 6.27 -18.31
N VAL A 163 2.72 7.08 -17.51
CA VAL A 163 2.30 6.72 -16.16
C VAL A 163 0.78 6.66 -16.16
N ARG A 164 0.24 5.58 -15.61
CA ARG A 164 -1.18 5.40 -15.39
C ARG A 164 -1.49 5.66 -13.93
N THR A 165 -2.28 6.68 -13.66
CA THR A 165 -2.69 7.10 -12.32
C THR A 165 -4.14 6.72 -12.09
N ARG A 166 -4.48 6.31 -10.87
CA ARG A 166 -5.87 5.97 -10.51
C ARG A 166 -6.69 7.24 -10.26
N LEU A 167 -7.90 7.26 -10.81
CA LEU A 167 -8.87 8.34 -10.63
C LEU A 167 -9.85 8.00 -9.51
N GLY A 168 -10.39 9.03 -8.85
CA GLY A 168 -11.42 8.86 -7.82
C GLY A 168 -10.91 8.30 -6.48
N GLU A 169 -9.60 8.08 -6.35
CA GLU A 169 -8.95 7.75 -5.08
C GLU A 169 -8.58 9.00 -4.29
N ARG A 170 -8.75 8.95 -2.97
CA ARG A 170 -8.24 9.99 -2.07
C ARG A 170 -6.71 9.87 -2.03
N LYS A 171 -5.99 10.86 -2.54
CA LYS A 171 -4.52 10.88 -2.54
C LYS A 171 -3.92 10.98 -1.14
N GLY A 172 -2.76 10.38 -0.91
CA GLY A 172 -2.10 10.29 0.39
C GLY A 172 -2.90 9.48 1.41
N ARG A 173 -3.71 8.53 0.92
CA ARG A 173 -4.60 7.70 1.73
C ARG A 173 -3.86 6.96 2.83
N LEU A 174 -2.71 6.38 2.50
CA LEU A 174 -1.98 5.46 3.38
C LEU A 174 -1.70 6.09 4.75
N LEU A 175 -1.13 7.31 4.76
CA LEU A 175 -0.84 8.03 5.99
C LEU A 175 -2.11 8.48 6.73
N THR A 176 -3.15 8.85 5.97
CA THR A 176 -4.44 9.24 6.55
C THR A 176 -5.09 8.08 7.29
N GLU A 177 -5.06 6.89 6.71
CA GLU A 177 -5.70 5.70 7.28
C GLU A 177 -4.95 5.14 8.48
N PHE A 178 -3.63 5.32 8.52
CA PHE A 178 -2.85 4.93 9.68
C PHE A 178 -3.07 5.82 10.91
N ASP A 179 -3.58 7.04 10.73
CA ASP A 179 -3.85 8.00 11.82
C ASP A 179 -2.65 8.16 12.79
N LEU A 180 -1.47 8.43 12.21
CA LEU A 180 -0.19 8.42 12.93
C LEU A 180 0.21 9.77 13.55
N VAL A 181 -0.68 10.76 13.53
CA VAL A 181 -0.39 12.10 14.08
C VAL A 181 0.00 11.99 15.55
N GLU A 182 1.16 12.52 15.91
CA GLU A 182 1.75 12.44 17.27
C GLU A 182 1.99 11.02 17.79
N ARG A 183 1.89 9.99 16.94
CA ARG A 183 2.21 8.60 17.30
C ARG A 183 3.69 8.32 17.16
N SER A 184 4.21 7.47 18.04
CA SER A 184 5.55 6.88 17.92
C SER A 184 5.52 5.76 16.89
N VAL A 185 6.37 5.81 15.88
CA VAL A 185 6.35 4.84 14.76
C VAL A 185 7.69 4.13 14.63
N TRP A 186 7.66 2.80 14.48
CA TRP A 186 8.81 1.97 14.15
C TRP A 186 8.60 1.27 12.80
N LEU A 187 9.60 1.30 11.92
CA LEU A 187 9.53 0.65 10.61
C LEU A 187 10.27 -0.70 10.61
N ILE A 188 9.61 -1.75 10.13
CA ILE A 188 10.22 -3.04 9.82
C ILE A 188 10.25 -3.18 8.31
N CYS A 189 11.44 -3.34 7.75
CA CYS A 189 11.68 -3.54 6.31
C CYS A 189 12.48 -4.83 6.08
N ASP A 190 12.61 -5.29 4.84
CA ASP A 190 13.58 -6.33 4.46
C ASP A 190 14.70 -5.73 3.61
N SER A 191 15.70 -6.54 3.25
CA SER A 191 16.84 -6.06 2.45
C SER A 191 16.46 -5.49 1.09
N ALA A 192 15.27 -5.81 0.59
CA ALA A 192 14.82 -5.36 -0.72
C ALA A 192 13.82 -4.19 -0.65
N THR A 193 13.30 -3.87 0.53
CA THR A 193 12.51 -2.67 0.80
C THR A 193 13.25 -1.64 1.65
N GLU A 194 14.48 -1.94 2.08
CA GLU A 194 15.31 -1.04 2.89
C GLU A 194 15.47 0.36 2.28
N HIS A 195 15.58 0.46 0.95
CA HIS A 195 15.66 1.73 0.22
C HIS A 195 14.44 2.64 0.41
N PHE A 196 13.30 2.12 0.85
CA PHE A 196 12.10 2.94 1.14
C PHE A 196 12.21 3.71 2.45
N SER A 197 13.13 3.34 3.35
CA SER A 197 13.21 3.91 4.70
C SER A 197 13.34 5.44 4.75
N PRO A 198 14.17 6.11 3.91
CA PRO A 198 14.29 7.57 3.97
C PRO A 198 12.99 8.29 3.58
N TYR A 199 12.20 7.69 2.68
CA TYR A 199 10.90 8.25 2.27
C TYR A 199 9.86 8.08 3.38
N TRP A 200 9.88 6.95 4.10
CA TRP A 200 9.05 6.78 5.29
C TRP A 200 9.36 7.83 6.36
N GLU A 201 10.64 8.04 6.68
CA GLU A 201 11.05 9.04 7.67
C GLU A 201 10.54 10.43 7.29
N THR A 202 10.68 10.81 6.01
CA THR A 202 10.20 12.09 5.48
C THR A 202 8.67 12.19 5.55
N ALA A 203 7.96 11.17 5.07
CA ALA A 203 6.50 11.12 5.03
C ALA A 203 5.88 11.15 6.43
N LEU A 204 6.43 10.38 7.37
CA LEU A 204 6.00 10.36 8.77
C LEU A 204 6.25 11.70 9.46
N GLY A 205 7.41 12.33 9.19
CA GLY A 205 7.70 13.67 9.68
C GLY A 205 6.68 14.71 9.20
N SER A 206 6.21 14.60 7.95
CA SER A 206 5.24 15.54 7.36
C SER A 206 3.86 15.49 8.03
N VAL A 207 3.48 14.35 8.62
CA VAL A 207 2.21 14.17 9.35
C VAL A 207 2.37 14.33 10.87
N GLY A 208 3.55 14.73 11.34
CA GLY A 208 3.83 14.94 12.76
C GLY A 208 3.94 13.63 13.56
N ALA A 209 4.20 12.50 12.91
CA ALA A 209 4.54 11.26 13.59
C ALA A 209 5.98 11.32 14.12
N ASN A 210 6.23 10.68 15.26
CA ASN A 210 7.56 10.57 15.84
C ASN A 210 8.23 9.29 15.33
N PHE A 211 9.02 9.41 14.26
CA PHE A 211 9.78 8.29 13.72
C PHE A 211 10.91 7.90 14.69
N LEU A 212 10.83 6.69 15.23
CA LEU A 212 11.75 6.20 16.26
C LEU A 212 12.94 5.45 15.67
N GLY A 213 12.80 4.89 14.47
CA GLY A 213 13.85 4.12 13.81
C GLY A 213 13.30 2.96 12.98
N ARG A 214 14.22 2.06 12.61
CA ARG A 214 13.91 0.91 11.75
C ARG A 214 14.67 -0.36 12.16
N SER A 215 14.13 -1.50 11.75
CA SER A 215 14.78 -2.81 11.79
C SER A 215 14.70 -3.49 10.42
N VAL A 216 15.71 -4.29 10.08
CA VAL A 216 15.76 -5.05 8.82
C VAL A 216 15.53 -6.53 9.12
N PHE A 217 14.40 -7.04 8.65
CA PHE A 217 14.03 -8.45 8.71
C PHE A 217 14.60 -9.21 7.51
N THR A 218 15.27 -10.34 7.76
CA THR A 218 15.85 -11.15 6.68
C THR A 218 14.91 -12.30 6.32
N ALA A 219 14.13 -12.17 5.25
CA ALA A 219 13.08 -13.15 4.89
C ALA A 219 13.57 -14.57 4.53
N ASN A 220 14.87 -14.81 4.36
CA ASN A 220 15.43 -16.07 3.84
C ASN A 220 15.49 -17.24 4.84
N ASN A 221 15.22 -17.01 6.12
CA ASN A 221 15.24 -18.07 7.12
C ASN A 221 13.82 -18.39 7.61
N SER A 222 13.63 -19.62 8.10
CA SER A 222 12.37 -20.01 8.74
C SER A 222 12.03 -19.04 9.88
N LEU A 223 10.73 -18.86 10.18
CA LEU A 223 10.27 -17.99 11.28
C LEU A 223 11.04 -18.28 12.58
N SER A 224 11.34 -19.56 12.83
CA SER A 224 12.12 -20.05 13.98
C SER A 224 13.58 -19.59 14.02
N GLU A 225 14.23 -19.40 12.88
CA GLU A 225 15.64 -19.03 12.79
C GLU A 225 15.86 -17.52 12.88
N ASN A 226 14.94 -16.74 12.32
CA ASN A 226 14.99 -15.27 12.40
C ASN A 226 14.50 -14.74 13.76
N SER A 227 13.58 -15.46 14.42
CA SER A 227 12.92 -14.99 15.64
C SER A 227 13.88 -14.53 16.75
N PRO A 228 14.95 -15.26 17.14
CA PRO A 228 15.71 -14.90 18.33
C PRO A 228 16.52 -13.61 18.17
N LEU A 229 17.28 -13.50 17.06
CA LEU A 229 18.14 -12.33 16.79
C LEU A 229 17.29 -11.09 16.52
N PHE A 230 16.26 -11.22 15.69
CA PHE A 230 15.36 -10.12 15.38
C PHE A 230 14.58 -9.67 16.62
N GLN A 231 14.16 -10.61 17.48
CA GLN A 231 13.51 -10.25 18.75
C GLN A 231 14.48 -9.57 19.72
N GLU A 232 15.75 -9.96 19.75
CA GLU A 232 16.76 -9.29 20.58
C GLU A 232 17.01 -7.85 20.10
N GLU A 233 17.14 -7.63 18.79
CA GLU A 233 17.27 -6.30 18.20
C GLU A 233 16.05 -5.42 18.50
N LEU A 234 14.84 -5.95 18.32
CA LEU A 234 13.61 -5.24 18.67
C LEU A 234 13.49 -4.97 20.18
N ALA A 235 13.91 -5.92 21.03
CA ALA A 235 13.92 -5.72 22.47
C ALA A 235 14.86 -4.57 22.87
N ILE A 236 16.05 -4.51 22.29
CA ILE A 236 17.01 -3.42 22.52
C ILE A 236 16.40 -2.09 22.07
N ALA A 237 15.82 -2.06 20.87
CA ALA A 237 15.16 -0.87 20.33
C ALA A 237 14.01 -0.39 21.23
N PHE A 238 13.06 -1.26 21.56
CA PHE A 238 11.88 -0.89 22.35
C PHE A 238 12.23 -0.57 23.82
N ASN A 239 13.25 -1.20 24.40
CA ASN A 239 13.72 -0.82 25.74
C ASN A 239 14.36 0.57 25.76
N ALA A 240 14.95 1.03 24.65
CA ALA A 240 15.47 2.38 24.53
C ALA A 240 14.35 3.43 24.35
N ILE A 241 13.16 3.00 23.95
CA ILE A 241 12.01 3.86 23.70
C ILE A 241 11.18 3.99 24.97
N ASN A 242 11.14 5.19 25.54
CA ASN A 242 10.35 5.51 26.74
C ASN A 242 8.85 5.70 26.44
N THR A 243 8.26 4.92 25.53
CA THR A 243 6.86 5.05 25.13
C THR A 243 6.20 3.68 25.03
N SER A 244 5.03 3.53 25.64
CA SER A 244 4.23 2.29 25.61
C SER A 244 3.27 2.20 24.43
N ASN A 245 3.24 3.21 23.55
CA ASN A 245 2.30 3.31 22.45
C ASN A 245 3.04 3.50 21.12
N ILE A 246 3.60 2.39 20.63
CA ILE A 246 4.35 2.33 19.39
C ILE A 246 3.46 1.71 18.31
N GLU A 247 3.37 2.38 17.17
CA GLU A 247 2.79 1.87 15.93
C GLU A 247 3.90 1.23 15.09
N ILE A 248 3.64 0.05 14.53
CA ILE A 248 4.59 -0.72 13.73
C ILE A 248 4.15 -0.69 12.28
N ILE A 249 4.98 -0.11 11.42
CA ILE A 249 4.81 -0.24 9.98
C ILE A 249 5.69 -1.37 9.50
N ILE A 250 5.11 -2.31 8.76
CA ILE A 250 5.80 -3.45 8.18
C ILE A 250 5.74 -3.33 6.66
N GLN A 251 6.88 -3.05 6.04
CA GLN A 251 7.06 -3.10 4.61
C GLN A 251 8.11 -4.17 4.30
N ALA A 252 7.76 -5.43 4.50
CA ALA A 252 8.63 -6.58 4.27
C ALA A 252 7.84 -7.71 3.61
N ALA A 253 8.50 -8.46 2.73
CA ALA A 253 7.93 -9.62 2.07
C ALA A 253 8.06 -10.88 2.93
N GLY A 254 7.29 -11.92 2.57
CA GLY A 254 7.53 -13.28 3.02
C GLY A 254 6.70 -13.76 4.21
N LEU A 255 6.14 -12.87 5.03
CA LEU A 255 5.30 -13.27 6.17
C LEU A 255 3.85 -12.77 6.05
N THR A 256 2.94 -13.60 6.56
CA THR A 256 1.52 -13.30 6.75
C THR A 256 1.31 -12.42 7.99
N GLN A 257 0.12 -11.84 8.10
CA GLN A 257 -0.26 -11.06 9.29
C GLN A 257 -0.27 -11.91 10.56
N GLU A 258 -0.69 -13.17 10.48
CA GLU A 258 -0.68 -14.10 11.62
C GLU A 258 0.74 -14.38 12.11
N GLU A 259 1.68 -14.60 11.18
CA GLU A 259 3.10 -14.80 11.48
C GLU A 259 3.73 -13.54 12.11
N TRP A 260 3.41 -12.35 11.59
CA TRP A 260 3.86 -11.09 12.19
C TRP A 260 3.29 -10.89 13.60
N ASN A 261 2.00 -11.17 13.80
CA ASN A 261 1.37 -11.10 15.11
C ASN A 261 2.03 -12.07 16.10
N GLN A 262 2.35 -13.29 15.66
CA GLN A 262 3.03 -14.28 16.48
C GLN A 262 4.43 -13.78 16.86
N LEU A 263 5.19 -13.28 15.89
CA LEU A 263 6.56 -12.82 16.10
C LEU A 263 6.63 -11.58 17.02
N LEU A 264 5.66 -10.66 16.90
CA LEU A 264 5.60 -9.42 17.67
C LEU A 264 4.86 -9.56 19.02
N SER A 265 4.18 -10.69 19.25
CA SER A 265 3.40 -10.94 20.47
C SER A 265 4.21 -10.79 21.77
N ALA A 266 5.50 -11.11 21.73
CA ALA A 266 6.40 -10.99 22.88
C ALA A 266 6.61 -9.54 23.36
N PHE A 267 6.32 -8.55 22.53
CA PHE A 267 6.50 -7.13 22.83
C PHE A 267 5.22 -6.43 23.28
N TYR A 268 4.14 -7.18 23.55
CA TYR A 268 2.83 -6.64 23.91
C TYR A 268 2.25 -5.65 22.89
N ILE A 269 2.70 -5.72 21.63
CA ILE A 269 2.12 -4.97 20.52
C ILE A 269 0.75 -5.57 20.21
N ARG A 270 -0.27 -4.72 20.19
CA ARG A 270 -1.63 -5.14 19.84
C ARG A 270 -1.76 -5.27 18.32
N PRO A 271 -2.59 -6.19 17.81
CA PRO A 271 -2.79 -6.33 16.37
C PRO A 271 -3.22 -5.06 15.65
N ASN A 272 -3.93 -4.14 16.33
CA ASN A 272 -4.36 -2.86 15.76
C ASN A 272 -3.26 -1.78 15.72
N GLN A 273 -2.06 -2.08 16.24
CA GLN A 273 -0.88 -1.23 16.16
C GLN A 273 0.06 -1.67 15.02
N ILE A 274 -0.32 -2.69 14.24
CA ILE A 274 0.48 -3.26 13.16
C ILE A 274 -0.12 -2.89 11.83
N HIS A 275 0.66 -2.19 11.01
CA HIS A 275 0.30 -1.67 9.71
C HIS A 275 1.15 -2.35 8.64
N ILE A 276 0.56 -3.25 7.85
CA ILE A 276 1.30 -3.99 6.82
C ILE A 276 1.13 -3.30 5.47
N VAL A 277 2.24 -2.83 4.89
CA VAL A 277 2.31 -2.22 3.56
C VAL A 277 2.90 -3.25 2.60
N ARG A 278 2.08 -3.76 1.70
CA ARG A 278 2.53 -4.66 0.63
C ARG A 278 2.80 -3.85 -0.61
N LEU A 279 4.04 -3.89 -1.07
CA LEU A 279 4.35 -3.42 -2.41
C LEU A 279 3.75 -4.40 -3.42
N PRO A 280 3.22 -3.91 -4.55
CA PRO A 280 2.73 -4.76 -5.61
C PRO A 280 3.87 -5.55 -6.24
N HIS A 281 3.53 -6.75 -6.72
CA HIS A 281 4.45 -7.73 -7.34
C HIS A 281 4.24 -7.80 -8.84
#